data_AF-A0A356TKK2-F1
#
_entry.id   AF-A0A356TKK2-F1
#
_cell.length_a   1.000
_cell.length_b   1.000
_cell.length_c   1.000
_cell.angle_alpha   90.00
_cell.angle_beta   90.00
_cell.angle_gamma   90.00
#
_symmetry.space_group_name_H-M   'P 1'
#
loop_
_entity.id
_entity.type
_entity.pdbx_description
1 polymer ?
#
loop_
_entity_poly.entity_id
_entity_poly.type
_entity_poly.pdbx_seq_one_letter_code
_entity_poly.pdbx_strand_id
1 'polypeptide(L)'
;LVEATTSLVVRVRPAAAGPEKGRAKQARSSSLGWVRLPGAESCLGAAALARAVEARLQRSVFVSAAEAGLSVEGRAERTEGGWRAVLLVEGHDGESLGERTLESAAESCDELG
;
A
#
# COMPACT_ATOMS: atom_id res chain seq x y z
N LEU A 1 70.45 10.87 -4.50
CA LEU A 1 69.19 10.09 -4.66
C LEU A 1 68.08 11.12 -4.84
N VAL A 2 67.43 11.16 -6.00
CA VAL A 2 66.31 12.10 -6.27
C VAL A 2 65.04 11.26 -6.33
N GLU A 3 64.07 11.62 -5.49
CA GLU A 3 62.81 10.89 -5.27
C GLU A 3 61.87 11.07 -6.47
N ALA A 4 61.33 9.96 -6.98
CA ALA A 4 60.30 9.96 -8.02
C ALA A 4 58.93 9.77 -7.37
N THR A 5 58.21 10.88 -7.13
CA THR A 5 56.85 10.85 -6.61
C THR A 5 55.87 10.58 -7.76
N THR A 6 55.46 9.32 -7.90
CA THR A 6 54.46 8.91 -8.90
C THR A 6 53.07 9.35 -8.43
N SER A 7 52.48 10.35 -9.10
CA SER A 7 51.07 10.71 -8.90
C SER A 7 50.16 9.77 -9.70
N LEU A 8 49.28 9.04 -9.01
CA LEU A 8 48.23 8.23 -9.61
C LEU A 8 47.00 9.11 -9.88
N VAL A 9 46.60 9.22 -11.15
CA VAL A 9 45.36 9.92 -11.53
C VAL A 9 44.28 8.88 -11.81
N VAL A 10 43.28 8.80 -10.92
CA VAL A 10 42.09 7.95 -11.10
C VAL A 10 41.09 8.69 -11.98
N ARG A 11 40.78 8.14 -13.17
CA ARG A 11 39.64 8.60 -13.98
C ARG A 11 38.41 7.78 -13.62
N VAL A 12 37.38 8.46 -13.10
CA VAL A 12 36.04 7.89 -12.96
C VAL A 12 35.35 7.96 -14.33
N ARG A 13 34.88 6.82 -14.85
CA ARG A 13 33.98 6.79 -16.02
C ARG A 13 32.56 7.13 -15.54
N PRO A 14 31.84 8.05 -16.20
CA PRO A 14 30.41 8.19 -15.96
C PRO A 14 29.72 6.93 -16.46
N ALA A 15 28.89 6.33 -15.61
CA ALA A 15 27.91 5.34 -16.05
C ALA A 15 26.90 6.06 -16.94
N ALA A 16 26.68 5.53 -18.15
CA ALA A 16 25.53 5.93 -18.94
C ALA A 16 24.29 5.48 -18.18
N ALA A 17 23.62 6.41 -17.50
CA ALA A 17 22.25 6.23 -17.08
C ALA A 17 21.45 6.02 -18.38
N GLY A 18 21.09 4.77 -18.67
CA GLY A 18 19.98 4.51 -19.56
C GLY A 18 18.76 5.27 -19.05
N PRO A 19 17.77 5.57 -19.90
CA PRO A 19 16.53 6.13 -19.40
C PRO A 19 15.96 5.11 -18.42
N GLU A 20 16.12 5.38 -17.13
CA GLU A 20 15.22 4.85 -16.13
C GLU A 20 13.88 5.40 -16.60
N LYS A 21 13.15 4.56 -17.35
CA LYS A 21 11.74 4.77 -17.59
C LYS A 21 11.19 4.80 -16.18
N GLY A 22 11.11 6.00 -15.60
CA GLY A 22 10.32 6.28 -14.43
C GLY A 22 9.03 5.59 -14.78
N ARG A 23 8.77 4.48 -14.08
CA ARG A 23 7.59 3.67 -14.26
C ARG A 23 6.51 4.64 -13.87
N ALA A 24 6.01 5.35 -14.88
CA ALA A 24 5.01 6.37 -14.75
C ALA A 24 3.99 5.68 -13.87
N LYS A 25 3.75 6.29 -12.72
CA LYS A 25 2.93 5.76 -11.64
C LYS A 25 1.51 5.71 -12.19
N GLN A 26 1.26 4.82 -13.15
CA GLN A 26 -0.05 4.48 -13.66
C GLN A 26 -0.78 4.12 -12.38
N ALA A 27 -1.78 4.92 -12.04
CA ALA A 27 -2.56 4.72 -10.84
C ALA A 27 -3.11 3.30 -10.95
N ARG A 28 -2.46 2.34 -10.29
CA ARG A 28 -2.85 0.95 -10.39
C ARG A 28 -4.27 0.87 -9.84
N SER A 29 -5.18 0.36 -10.65
CA SER A 29 -6.49 -0.04 -10.18
C SER A 29 -6.31 -1.15 -9.13
N SER A 30 -7.20 -1.17 -8.15
CA SER A 30 -7.15 -2.13 -7.04
C SER A 30 -8.45 -2.91 -6.97
N SER A 31 -8.41 -4.14 -6.46
CA SER A 31 -9.58 -4.78 -5.87
C SER A 31 -9.62 -4.53 -4.37
N LEU A 32 -10.81 -4.67 -3.77
CA LEU A 32 -11.00 -4.63 -2.32
C LEU A 32 -11.75 -5.88 -1.85
N GLY A 33 -11.08 -6.69 -1.05
CA GLY A 33 -11.69 -7.68 -0.19
C GLY A 33 -11.79 -7.15 1.23
N TRP A 34 -12.98 -7.23 1.84
CA TRP A 34 -13.20 -6.73 3.19
C TRP A 34 -14.14 -7.64 3.97
N VAL A 35 -13.71 -8.06 5.15
CA VAL A 35 -14.51 -8.90 6.04
C VAL A 35 -14.68 -8.25 7.41
N ARG A 36 -15.85 -8.47 8.00
CA ARG A 36 -16.14 -8.10 9.40
C ARG A 36 -16.07 -9.36 10.23
N LEU A 37 -15.16 -9.40 11.19
CA LEU A 37 -15.07 -10.49 12.15
C LEU A 37 -16.17 -10.35 13.22
N PRO A 38 -16.41 -11.40 14.03
CA PRO A 38 -17.44 -11.35 15.07
C PRO A 38 -17.27 -10.13 15.99
N GLY A 39 -18.38 -9.45 16.28
CA GLY A 39 -18.40 -8.22 17.09
C GLY A 39 -18.09 -6.93 16.30
N ALA A 40 -17.75 -7.04 15.01
CA ALA A 40 -17.50 -5.92 14.11
C ALA A 40 -18.65 -5.67 13.13
N GLU A 41 -19.86 -6.14 13.42
CA GLU A 41 -21.03 -6.02 12.54
C GLU A 41 -21.44 -4.56 12.29
N SER A 42 -21.11 -3.66 13.22
CA SER A 42 -21.33 -2.22 13.11
C SER A 42 -20.35 -1.52 12.19
N CYS A 43 -19.21 -2.13 11.85
CA CYS A 43 -18.23 -1.56 10.93
C CYS A 43 -18.78 -1.48 9.50
N LEU A 44 -18.19 -0.59 8.69
CA LEU A 44 -18.48 -0.50 7.26
C LEU A 44 -18.33 -1.86 6.56
N GLY A 45 -19.28 -2.19 5.69
CA GLY A 45 -19.15 -3.30 4.75
C GLY A 45 -18.31 -2.92 3.53
N ALA A 46 -17.86 -3.91 2.76
CA ALA A 46 -16.93 -3.73 1.64
C ALA A 46 -17.35 -2.62 0.65
N ALA A 47 -18.62 -2.61 0.22
CA ALA A 47 -19.11 -1.62 -0.74
C ALA A 47 -19.16 -0.19 -0.17
N ALA A 48 -19.48 -0.04 1.12
CA ALA A 48 -19.51 1.26 1.77
C ALA A 48 -18.08 1.78 2.01
N LEU A 49 -17.15 0.90 2.41
CA LEU A 49 -15.73 1.22 2.55
C LEU A 49 -15.11 1.65 1.22
N ALA A 50 -15.37 0.91 0.13
CA ALA A 50 -14.91 1.28 -1.21
C ALA A 50 -15.34 2.70 -1.60
N ARG A 51 -16.63 3.03 -1.39
CA ARG A 51 -17.18 4.37 -1.66
C ARG A 51 -16.54 5.44 -0.79
N ALA A 52 -16.34 5.17 0.51
CA ALA A 52 -15.71 6.12 1.42
C ALA A 52 -14.25 6.41 1.00
N VAL A 53 -13.50 5.39 0.62
CA VAL A 53 -12.13 5.53 0.12
C VAL A 53 -12.10 6.32 -1.20
N GLU A 54 -12.95 6.00 -2.17
CA GLU A 54 -13.02 6.72 -3.44
C GLU A 54 -13.47 8.17 -3.26
N ALA A 55 -14.42 8.42 -2.35
CA ALA A 55 -14.80 9.77 -1.94
C ALA A 55 -13.62 10.51 -1.32
N ARG A 56 -12.82 9.86 -0.47
CA ARG A 56 -11.62 10.49 0.10
C ARG A 56 -10.54 10.78 -0.95
N LEU A 57 -10.41 9.91 -1.96
CA LEU A 57 -9.43 10.06 -3.04
C LEU A 57 -9.92 10.93 -4.20
N GLN A 58 -11.21 11.30 -4.22
CA GLN A 58 -11.88 12.04 -5.30
C GLN A 58 -11.69 11.38 -6.69
N ARG A 59 -11.60 10.05 -6.73
CA ARG A 59 -11.50 9.26 -7.96
C ARG A 59 -11.92 7.82 -7.72
N SER A 60 -12.41 7.17 -8.76
CA SER A 60 -12.61 5.72 -8.74
C SER A 60 -11.26 5.00 -8.82
N VAL A 61 -11.10 3.99 -7.98
CA VAL A 61 -9.86 3.20 -7.86
C VAL A 61 -10.13 1.70 -7.85
N PHE A 62 -11.35 1.31 -7.46
CA PHE A 62 -11.70 -0.09 -7.32
C PHE A 62 -12.31 -0.65 -8.60
N VAL A 63 -11.79 -1.79 -9.03
CA VAL A 63 -12.26 -2.58 -10.18
C VAL A 63 -12.45 -4.04 -9.75
N SER A 64 -12.90 -4.90 -10.66
CA SER A 64 -12.98 -6.33 -10.36
C SER A 64 -11.58 -6.92 -10.12
N ALA A 65 -11.46 -7.98 -9.32
CA ALA A 65 -10.17 -8.62 -9.04
C ALA A 65 -9.44 -9.10 -10.32
N ALA A 66 -10.20 -9.45 -11.37
CA ALA A 66 -9.64 -9.87 -12.66
C ALA A 66 -8.97 -8.71 -13.45
N GLU A 67 -9.34 -7.47 -13.15
CA GLU A 67 -8.84 -6.25 -13.83
C GLU A 67 -7.86 -5.44 -12.96
N ALA A 68 -7.69 -5.83 -11.70
CA ALA A 68 -6.88 -5.11 -10.74
C ALA A 68 -5.40 -5.43 -10.88
N GLY A 69 -4.56 -4.40 -10.77
CA GLY A 69 -3.09 -4.56 -10.69
C GLY A 69 -2.58 -4.77 -9.27
N LEU A 70 -3.46 -4.62 -8.27
CA LEU A 70 -3.22 -4.77 -6.83
C LEU A 70 -4.46 -5.37 -6.16
N SER A 71 -4.29 -6.27 -5.20
CA SER A 71 -5.36 -6.61 -4.26
C SER A 71 -5.16 -5.90 -2.93
N VAL A 72 -6.24 -5.38 -2.36
CA VAL A 72 -6.28 -4.90 -0.98
C VAL A 72 -7.23 -5.80 -0.23
N GLU A 73 -6.69 -6.60 0.68
CA GLU A 73 -7.47 -7.46 1.57
C GLU A 73 -7.50 -6.82 2.95
N GLY A 74 -8.65 -6.81 3.60
CA GLY A 74 -8.73 -6.29 4.95
C GLY A 74 -9.80 -6.93 5.81
N ARG A 75 -9.60 -6.80 7.11
CA ARG A 75 -10.54 -7.29 8.13
C ARG A 75 -10.66 -6.29 9.26
N ALA A 76 -11.88 -6.07 9.74
CA ALA A 76 -12.15 -5.37 10.98
C ALA A 76 -12.51 -6.35 12.09
N GLU A 77 -11.99 -6.10 13.29
CA GLU A 77 -12.27 -6.89 14.49
C GLU A 77 -12.52 -5.99 15.70
N ARG A 78 -13.40 -6.46 16.58
CA ARG A 78 -13.55 -5.91 17.93
C ARG A 78 -12.40 -6.43 18.80
N THR A 79 -11.76 -5.53 19.54
CA THR A 79 -10.75 -5.88 20.56
C THR A 79 -11.27 -5.50 21.94
N GLU A 80 -10.54 -5.92 22.99
CA GLU A 80 -10.87 -5.55 24.38
C GLU A 80 -10.85 -4.02 24.58
N GLY A 81 -9.94 -3.32 23.89
CA GLY A 81 -9.71 -1.88 24.04
C GLY A 81 -10.37 -1.00 22.97
N GLY A 82 -11.11 -1.57 22.03
CA GLY A 82 -11.74 -0.83 20.93
C GLY A 82 -11.78 -1.63 19.64
N TRP A 83 -11.22 -1.09 18.58
CA TRP A 83 -11.31 -1.63 17.22
C TRP A 83 -9.93 -1.82 16.61
N ARG A 84 -9.78 -2.86 15.78
CA ARG A 84 -8.61 -3.06 14.93
C ARG A 84 -9.02 -3.36 13.50
N ALA A 85 -8.32 -2.76 12.55
CA ALA A 85 -8.34 -3.18 11.15
C ALA A 85 -6.94 -3.61 10.73
N VAL A 86 -6.86 -4.73 10.02
CA VAL A 86 -5.62 -5.19 9.37
C VAL A 86 -5.85 -5.16 7.87
N LEU A 87 -4.93 -4.52 7.13
CA LEU A 87 -4.95 -4.40 5.69
C LEU A 87 -3.67 -5.00 5.11
N LEU A 88 -3.82 -5.90 4.15
CA LEU A 88 -2.75 -6.49 3.35
C LEU A 88 -2.87 -5.97 1.92
N VAL A 89 -1.75 -5.59 1.32
CA VAL A 89 -1.69 -5.21 -0.10
C VAL A 89 -0.82 -6.20 -0.83
N GLU A 90 -1.36 -6.76 -1.90
CA GLU A 90 -0.68 -7.75 -2.74
C GLU A 90 -0.57 -7.25 -4.19
N GLY A 91 0.53 -7.63 -4.84
CA GLY A 91 0.74 -7.45 -6.27
C GLY A 91 -0.09 -8.42 -7.11
N HIS A 92 -0.13 -8.17 -8.42
CA HIS A 92 -0.82 -9.04 -9.40
C HIS A 92 -0.36 -10.51 -9.43
N ASP A 93 0.81 -10.79 -8.89
CA ASP A 93 1.48 -12.09 -8.79
C ASP A 93 1.35 -12.73 -7.39
N GLY A 94 0.57 -12.09 -6.50
CA GLY A 94 0.44 -12.52 -5.11
C GLY A 94 1.63 -12.13 -4.22
N GLU A 95 2.56 -11.31 -4.71
CA GLU A 95 3.62 -10.76 -3.86
C GLU A 95 3.00 -9.85 -2.79
N SER A 96 3.23 -10.13 -1.51
CA SER A 96 2.87 -9.20 -0.44
C SER A 96 3.73 -7.94 -0.53
N LEU A 97 3.07 -6.81 -0.81
CA LEU A 97 3.69 -5.49 -0.90
C LEU A 97 3.71 -4.77 0.45
N GLY A 98 2.94 -5.26 1.42
CA GLY A 98 2.96 -4.79 2.79
C GLY A 98 1.65 -5.00 3.53
N GLU A 99 1.74 -4.82 4.84
CA GLU A 99 0.61 -4.89 5.76
C GLU A 99 0.55 -3.60 6.59
N ARG A 100 -0.67 -3.16 6.91
CA ARG A 100 -0.92 -2.06 7.84
C ARG A 100 -1.99 -2.44 8.84
N THR A 101 -1.70 -2.18 10.10
CA THR A 101 -2.67 -2.28 11.20
C THR A 101 -3.12 -0.88 11.61
N LEU A 102 -4.43 -0.72 11.78
CA LEU A 102 -5.08 0.47 12.32
C LEU A 102 -5.76 0.08 13.62
N GLU A 103 -5.62 0.90 14.66
CA GLU A 103 -6.22 0.67 15.97
C GLU A 103 -6.93 1.95 16.43
N SER A 104 -8.07 1.80 17.09
CA SER A 104 -8.82 2.91 17.66
C SER A 104 -9.45 2.48 18.99
N ALA A 105 -9.36 3.34 20.00
CA ALA A 105 -10.04 3.14 21.29
C ALA A 105 -11.46 3.73 21.31
N ALA A 106 -11.97 4.19 20.16
CA ALA A 106 -13.28 4.80 20.06
C ALA A 106 -14.42 3.80 20.30
N GLU A 107 -15.58 4.33 20.67
CA GLU A 107 -16.79 3.54 20.83
C GLU A 107 -17.35 3.06 19.47
N SER A 108 -17.20 3.86 18.42
CA SER A 108 -17.62 3.53 17.05
C SER A 108 -16.45 3.06 16.17
N CYS A 109 -16.75 2.10 15.30
CA CYS A 109 -15.77 1.53 14.38
C CYS A 109 -15.36 2.49 13.24
N ASP A 110 -16.19 3.50 12.96
CA ASP A 110 -15.97 4.49 11.90
C ASP A 110 -14.68 5.31 12.10
N GLU A 111 -14.17 5.38 13.34
CA GLU A 111 -12.92 6.07 13.69
C GLU A 111 -11.65 5.32 13.25
N LEU A 112 -11.78 4.13 12.65
CA LEU A 112 -10.65 3.43 12.02
C LEU A 112 -10.22 4.06 10.69
N GLY A 113 -11.05 4.89 10.04
CA GLY A 113 -10.69 5.70 8.86
C GLY A 113 -11.68 5.68 7.70
#